data_AF-A0A1F6D0G2-F1
#
_entry.id   AF-A0A1F6D0G2-F1
#
_cell.length_a   1.000
_cell.length_b   1.000
_cell.length_c   1.000
_cell.angle_alpha   90.00
_cell.angle_beta   90.00
_cell.angle_gamma   90.00
#
_symmetry.space_group_name_H-M   'P 1'
#
loop_
_entity.id
_entity.type
_entity.pdbx_description
1 polymer ?
#
loop_
_entity_poly.entity_id
_entity_poly.type
_entity_poly.pdbx_seq_one_letter_code
_entity_poly.pdbx_strand_id
1 'polypeptide(L)'
;MTVNDSARTARIAPRRTFAGATVLTFVATNPAGASAKGDVALQVIPPNRPPVISSQFPSEVRLTNGRSEPISLLLLVTDPEVTPFLLRWGFTGQQVATPTVDINNVLTITAPASWAGQERVTLTARDPEGASASVTFTVIGAGLPGDFNGDGAVNFDDFFAFAGAFGTGQGGPGFDARFDMDRSGRVDLDDFFLFAEAFGRVGK
;
A
#
# COMPACT_ATOMS: atom_id res chain seq x y z
N MET A 1 4.04 -14.76 43.29
CA MET A 1 3.24 -16.00 43.37
C MET A 1 2.78 -16.15 44.81
N THR A 2 1.54 -16.58 45.03
CA THR A 2 1.03 -16.93 46.35
C THR A 2 0.49 -18.35 46.29
N VAL A 3 0.85 -19.19 47.25
CA VAL A 3 0.34 -20.57 47.38
C VAL A 3 -0.57 -20.63 48.60
N ASN A 4 -1.73 -21.24 48.44
CA ASN A 4 -2.65 -21.55 49.52
C ASN A 4 -2.72 -23.08 49.65
N ASP A 5 -2.01 -23.61 50.63
CA ASP A 5 -1.89 -25.05 50.85
C ASP A 5 -3.21 -25.69 51.28
N SER A 6 -3.99 -25.01 52.11
CA SER A 6 -5.31 -25.49 52.58
C SER A 6 -6.32 -25.58 51.44
N ALA A 7 -6.29 -24.64 50.50
CA ALA A 7 -7.15 -24.65 49.31
C ALA A 7 -6.51 -25.37 48.10
N ARG A 8 -5.26 -25.81 48.21
CA ARG A 8 -4.46 -26.40 47.10
C ARG A 8 -4.47 -25.56 45.83
N THR A 9 -4.37 -24.24 45.99
CA THR A 9 -4.36 -23.29 44.87
C THR A 9 -3.09 -22.45 44.86
N ALA A 10 -2.60 -22.14 43.67
CA ALA A 10 -1.52 -21.18 43.47
C ALA A 10 -2.01 -20.05 42.56
N ARG A 11 -1.72 -18.81 42.94
CA ARG A 11 -1.97 -17.64 42.10
C ARG A 11 -0.64 -17.12 41.55
N ILE A 12 -0.54 -17.14 40.23
CA ILE A 12 0.65 -16.72 39.48
C ILE A 12 0.30 -15.45 38.72
N ALA A 13 1.14 -14.44 38.84
CA ALA A 13 1.05 -13.22 38.07
C ALA A 13 2.46 -12.88 37.57
N PRO A 14 2.71 -12.90 36.25
CA PRO A 14 3.99 -12.46 35.72
C PRO A 14 4.20 -10.97 35.98
N ARG A 15 5.46 -10.52 35.95
CA ARG A 15 5.75 -9.07 35.91
C ARG A 15 5.14 -8.51 34.63
N ARG A 16 4.65 -7.26 34.66
CA ARG A 16 4.02 -6.61 33.49
C ARG A 16 4.88 -6.61 32.22
N THR A 17 6.20 -6.67 32.37
CA THR A 17 7.18 -6.67 31.27
C THR A 17 7.63 -8.07 30.85
N PHE A 18 7.16 -9.13 31.52
CA PHE A 18 7.60 -10.49 31.22
C PHE A 18 6.75 -11.07 30.08
N ALA A 19 7.41 -11.38 28.96
CA ALA A 19 6.90 -12.21 27.88
C ALA A 19 7.89 -13.34 27.62
N GLY A 20 7.39 -14.52 27.25
CA GLY A 20 8.21 -15.69 26.95
C GLY A 20 7.83 -16.93 27.75
N ALA A 21 8.59 -18.00 27.50
CA ALA A 21 8.42 -19.28 28.16
C ALA A 21 9.13 -19.31 29.52
N THR A 22 8.51 -19.95 30.51
CA THR A 22 9.11 -20.22 31.81
C THR A 22 8.60 -21.53 32.37
N VAL A 23 9.33 -22.13 33.31
CA VAL A 23 8.92 -23.35 34.01
C VAL A 23 8.82 -23.02 35.49
N LEU A 24 7.69 -23.37 36.09
CA LEU A 24 7.49 -23.30 37.53
C LEU A 24 7.60 -24.70 38.12
N THR A 25 8.54 -24.89 39.04
CA THR A 25 8.65 -26.12 39.82
C THR A 25 7.88 -25.99 41.13
N PHE A 26 6.89 -26.85 41.32
CA PHE A 26 6.18 -27.01 42.59
C PHE A 26 6.85 -28.11 43.41
N VAL A 27 6.95 -27.89 44.72
CA VAL A 27 7.45 -28.88 45.68
C VAL A 27 6.35 -29.15 46.70
N ALA A 28 5.98 -30.42 46.86
CA ALA A 28 5.02 -30.85 47.87
C ALA A 28 5.75 -31.71 48.91
N THR A 29 5.65 -31.36 50.19
CA THR A 29 6.32 -32.06 51.30
C THR A 29 5.28 -32.57 52.28
N ASN A 30 5.38 -33.84 52.69
CA ASN A 30 4.50 -34.41 53.70
C ASN A 30 4.98 -34.07 55.14
N PRO A 31 4.15 -34.28 56.19
CA PRO A 31 4.55 -33.98 57.57
C PRO A 31 5.76 -34.77 58.09
N ALA A 32 6.07 -35.92 57.48
CA ALA A 32 7.25 -36.73 57.78
C ALA A 32 8.52 -36.22 57.07
N GLY A 33 8.43 -35.16 56.26
CA GLY A 33 9.55 -34.52 55.58
C GLY A 33 9.86 -35.02 54.16
N ALA A 34 9.17 -36.06 53.67
CA ALA A 34 9.36 -36.55 52.30
C ALA A 34 8.76 -35.58 51.28
N SER A 35 9.46 -35.32 50.17
CA SER A 35 9.07 -34.33 49.17
C SER A 35 8.99 -34.90 47.75
N ALA A 36 8.07 -34.37 46.95
CA ALA A 36 7.95 -34.61 45.52
C ALA A 36 7.97 -33.28 44.75
N LYS A 37 8.39 -33.30 43.49
CA LYS A 37 8.42 -32.11 42.62
C LYS A 37 7.58 -32.32 41.37
N GLY A 38 7.03 -31.23 40.83
CA GLY A 38 6.35 -31.23 39.54
C GLY A 38 6.54 -29.90 38.82
N ASP A 39 6.79 -29.96 37.51
CA ASP A 39 7.03 -28.79 36.68
C ASP A 39 5.78 -28.41 35.88
N VAL A 40 5.54 -27.10 35.79
CA VAL A 40 4.51 -26.51 34.93
C VAL A 40 5.18 -25.55 33.97
N ALA A 41 5.18 -25.90 32.69
CA ALA A 41 5.58 -24.99 31.63
C ALA A 41 4.49 -23.93 31.42
N LEU A 42 4.89 -22.66 31.40
CA LEU A 42 4.05 -21.51 31.14
C LEU A 42 4.59 -20.74 29.95
N GLN A 43 3.70 -20.21 29.12
CA GLN A 43 4.03 -19.27 28.06
C GLN A 43 3.22 -17.99 28.28
N VAL A 44 3.91 -16.87 28.49
CA VAL A 44 3.28 -15.55 28.59
C VAL A 44 3.40 -14.87 27.23
N ILE A 45 2.27 -14.70 26.55
CA ILE A 45 2.20 -14.06 25.23
C ILE A 45 2.05 -12.55 25.45
N PRO A 46 2.85 -11.70 24.77
CA PRO A 46 2.68 -10.26 24.85
C PRO A 46 1.32 -9.82 24.26
N PRO A 47 0.79 -8.64 24.61
CA PRO A 47 -0.39 -8.09 23.93
C PRO A 47 -0.12 -7.92 22.44
N ASN A 48 -1.09 -8.28 21.59
CA ASN A 48 -1.00 -8.04 20.16
C ASN A 48 -0.84 -6.55 19.87
N ARG A 49 0.10 -6.18 19.00
CA ARG A 49 0.32 -4.80 18.56
C ARG A 49 -0.10 -4.66 17.11
N PRO A 50 -0.61 -3.50 16.69
CA PRO A 50 -0.93 -3.27 15.30
C PRO A 50 0.36 -3.19 14.45
N PRO A 51 0.23 -3.46 13.14
CA PRO A 51 1.28 -3.15 12.18
C PRO A 51 1.69 -1.67 12.26
N VAL A 52 2.95 -1.39 11.94
CA VAL A 52 3.53 -0.05 11.86
C VAL A 52 3.82 0.28 10.41
N ILE A 53 3.24 1.38 9.92
CA ILE A 53 3.53 1.92 8.59
C ILE A 53 4.59 3.01 8.74
N SER A 54 5.68 2.87 8.00
CA SER A 54 6.80 3.81 7.97
C SER A 54 6.36 5.17 7.46
N SER A 55 6.92 6.23 8.04
CA SER A 55 6.77 7.60 7.53
C SER A 55 7.40 7.80 6.15
N GLN A 56 8.18 6.83 5.66
CA GLN A 56 8.72 6.81 4.30
C GLN A 56 7.76 6.24 3.27
N PHE A 57 6.57 5.78 3.67
CA PHE A 57 5.54 5.39 2.72
C PHE A 57 5.17 6.60 1.84
N PRO A 58 5.17 6.46 0.50
CA PRO A 58 4.98 7.60 -0.39
C PRO A 58 3.58 8.21 -0.21
N SER A 59 3.53 9.54 -0.07
CA SER A 59 2.26 10.28 -0.01
C SER A 59 1.57 10.38 -1.37
N GLU A 60 2.31 10.19 -2.46
CA GLU A 60 1.82 10.21 -3.84
C GLU A 60 2.43 9.05 -4.65
N VAL A 61 1.62 8.45 -5.52
CA VAL A 61 2.06 7.45 -6.50
C VAL A 61 1.64 7.91 -7.88
N ARG A 62 2.62 8.10 -8.78
CA ARG A 62 2.39 8.48 -10.17
C ARG A 62 2.32 7.24 -11.04
N LEU A 63 1.34 7.19 -11.93
CA LEU A 63 1.20 6.14 -12.92
C LEU A 63 1.84 6.58 -14.23
N THR A 64 2.72 5.75 -14.76
CA THR A 64 3.29 5.87 -16.10
C THR A 64 2.62 4.82 -16.98
N ASN A 65 1.94 5.26 -18.05
CA ASN A 65 1.19 4.36 -18.93
C ASN A 65 0.23 3.44 -18.14
N GLY A 66 -0.52 4.02 -17.21
CA GLY A 66 -1.51 3.28 -16.39
C GLY A 66 -0.93 2.43 -15.27
N ARG A 67 0.39 2.45 -15.00
CA ARG A 67 1.00 1.59 -13.96
C ARG A 67 1.98 2.33 -13.07
N SER A 68 1.98 1.99 -11.77
CA SER A 68 2.97 2.48 -10.83
C SER A 68 4.29 1.73 -10.94
N GLU A 69 5.37 2.38 -10.53
CA GLU A 69 6.56 1.63 -10.12
C GLU A 69 6.22 0.68 -8.96
N PRO A 70 6.82 -0.52 -8.90
CA PRO A 70 6.56 -1.46 -7.81
C PRO A 70 7.08 -0.93 -6.47
N ILE A 71 6.24 -0.96 -5.44
CA ILE A 71 6.60 -0.50 -4.08
C ILE A 71 6.73 -1.71 -3.16
N SER A 72 7.95 -2.01 -2.71
CA SER A 72 8.15 -3.07 -1.72
C SER A 72 7.66 -2.62 -0.34
N LEU A 73 6.74 -3.38 0.25
CA LEU A 73 6.19 -3.10 1.57
C LEU A 73 7.01 -3.72 2.71
N LEU A 74 8.00 -4.57 2.41
CA LEU A 74 8.76 -5.33 3.41
C LEU A 74 9.45 -4.46 4.48
N LEU A 75 9.88 -3.25 4.10
CA LEU A 75 10.49 -2.28 5.03
C LEU A 75 9.57 -1.10 5.35
N LEU A 76 8.49 -0.93 4.59
CA LEU A 76 7.55 0.18 4.78
C LEU A 76 6.41 -0.20 5.73
N VAL A 77 6.15 -1.48 5.91
CA VAL A 77 5.10 -1.98 6.79
C VAL A 77 5.64 -3.18 7.55
N THR A 78 5.79 -3.01 8.85
CA THR A 78 6.32 -4.03 9.74
C THR A 78 5.32 -4.32 10.82
N ASP A 79 5.47 -5.46 11.47
CA ASP A 79 4.74 -5.77 12.69
C ASP A 79 5.73 -6.37 13.70
N PRO A 80 5.66 -6.02 14.99
CA PRO A 80 6.64 -6.50 15.96
C PRO A 80 6.47 -8.00 16.31
N GLU A 81 5.30 -8.57 16.09
CA GLU A 81 4.94 -9.96 16.39
C GLU A 81 4.84 -10.82 15.12
N VAL A 82 4.52 -10.19 13.98
CA VAL A 82 4.10 -10.88 12.75
C VAL A 82 5.06 -10.58 11.60
N THR A 83 5.39 -11.59 10.81
CA THR A 83 6.21 -11.39 9.61
C THR A 83 5.38 -10.68 8.53
N PRO A 84 5.99 -9.82 7.68
CA PRO A 84 5.25 -9.10 6.64
C PRO A 84 4.44 -10.01 5.69
N PHE A 85 4.85 -11.26 5.49
CA PHE A 85 4.17 -12.23 4.62
C PHE A 85 2.86 -12.79 5.19
N LEU A 86 2.59 -12.58 6.48
CA LEU A 86 1.34 -12.96 7.12
C LEU A 86 0.35 -11.80 7.25
N LEU A 87 0.79 -10.57 6.92
CA LEU A 87 -0.09 -9.42 6.89
C LEU A 87 -1.10 -9.53 5.75
N ARG A 88 -2.31 -9.04 6.02
CA ARG A 88 -3.40 -8.97 5.07
C ARG A 88 -3.63 -7.53 4.65
N TRP A 89 -3.81 -7.33 3.35
CA TRP A 89 -3.93 -6.01 2.74
C TRP A 89 -5.39 -5.71 2.38
N GLY A 90 -5.81 -4.47 2.65
CA GLY A 90 -7.10 -3.93 2.24
C GLY A 90 -6.96 -2.54 1.64
N PHE A 91 -7.87 -2.18 0.74
CA PHE A 91 -7.87 -0.90 0.04
C PHE A 91 -9.26 -0.28 0.06
N THR A 92 -9.34 1.02 0.29
CA THR A 92 -10.58 1.81 0.18
C THR A 92 -10.31 3.16 -0.47
N GLY A 93 -11.33 3.78 -1.05
CA GLY A 93 -11.23 5.11 -1.68
C GLY A 93 -10.99 5.08 -3.18
N GLN A 94 -10.49 3.96 -3.72
CA GLN A 94 -10.32 3.77 -5.15
C GLN A 94 -11.63 3.96 -5.94
N GLN A 95 -11.56 4.66 -7.07
CA GLN A 95 -12.63 4.79 -8.07
C GLN A 95 -12.19 4.23 -9.42
N VAL A 96 -10.97 4.57 -9.84
CA VAL A 96 -10.38 4.14 -11.12
C VAL A 96 -9.15 3.27 -10.90
N ALA A 97 -8.30 3.59 -9.92
CA ALA A 97 -7.06 2.84 -9.70
C ALA A 97 -7.36 1.49 -9.02
N THR A 98 -6.62 0.46 -9.42
CA THR A 98 -6.71 -0.90 -8.89
C THR A 98 -5.39 -1.25 -8.19
N PRO A 99 -5.30 -1.00 -6.87
CA PRO A 99 -4.14 -1.41 -6.09
C PRO A 99 -4.17 -2.92 -5.80
N THR A 100 -2.99 -3.56 -5.86
CA THR A 100 -2.80 -4.97 -5.54
C THR A 100 -1.48 -5.17 -4.79
N VAL A 101 -1.44 -6.16 -3.91
CA VAL A 101 -0.21 -6.60 -3.26
C VAL A 101 0.02 -8.06 -3.59
N ASP A 102 1.19 -8.39 -4.11
CA ASP A 102 1.55 -9.76 -4.44
C ASP A 102 2.07 -10.56 -3.22
N ILE A 103 2.39 -11.84 -3.43
CA ILE A 103 2.92 -12.71 -2.38
C ILE A 103 4.29 -12.28 -1.84
N ASN A 104 5.02 -11.44 -2.59
CA ASN A 104 6.31 -10.89 -2.19
C ASN A 104 6.18 -9.55 -1.46
N ASN A 105 4.96 -9.15 -1.09
CA ASN A 105 4.65 -7.86 -0.47
C ASN A 105 5.03 -6.67 -1.36
N VAL A 106 4.83 -6.79 -2.68
CA VAL A 106 5.02 -5.69 -3.62
C VAL A 106 3.66 -5.09 -3.97
N LEU A 107 3.46 -3.83 -3.59
CA LEU A 107 2.31 -3.03 -4.00
C LEU A 107 2.51 -2.57 -5.46
N THR A 108 1.54 -2.91 -6.31
CA THR A 108 1.40 -2.37 -7.66
C THR A 108 0.03 -1.73 -7.79
N ILE A 109 -0.01 -0.52 -8.34
CA ILE A 109 -1.26 0.18 -8.65
C ILE A 109 -1.37 0.27 -10.17
N THR A 110 -2.52 -0.12 -10.70
CA THR A 110 -2.85 0.00 -12.13
C THR A 110 -4.09 0.86 -12.34
N ALA A 111 -4.22 1.45 -13.52
CA ALA A 111 -5.40 2.17 -14.00
C ALA A 111 -5.39 2.12 -15.55
N PRO A 112 -6.50 2.44 -16.23
CA PRO A 112 -6.46 2.66 -17.68
C PRO A 112 -5.40 3.70 -18.02
N ALA A 113 -4.57 3.47 -19.04
CA ALA A 113 -3.49 4.41 -19.35
C ALA A 113 -4.00 5.79 -19.79
N SER A 114 -5.19 5.85 -20.41
CA SER A 114 -5.87 7.11 -20.75
C SER A 114 -6.36 7.89 -19.54
N TRP A 115 -6.36 7.31 -18.33
CA TRP A 115 -6.83 8.00 -17.15
C TRP A 115 -5.91 9.16 -16.78
N ALA A 116 -6.45 10.37 -16.94
CA ALA A 116 -5.86 11.61 -16.44
C ALA A 116 -6.67 12.08 -15.23
N GLY A 117 -6.01 12.20 -14.07
CA GLY A 117 -6.68 12.61 -12.85
C GLY A 117 -5.93 12.21 -11.59
N GLN A 118 -6.60 12.39 -10.45
CA GLN A 118 -6.09 11.97 -9.16
C GLN A 118 -7.20 11.43 -8.27
N GLU A 119 -6.86 10.46 -7.43
CA GLU A 119 -7.76 9.95 -6.40
C GLU A 119 -6.98 9.60 -5.12
N ARG A 120 -7.68 9.53 -3.98
CA ARG A 120 -7.08 9.14 -2.71
C ARG A 120 -7.40 7.68 -2.42
N VAL A 121 -6.35 6.90 -2.16
CA VAL A 121 -6.44 5.49 -1.80
C VAL A 121 -5.92 5.32 -0.38
N THR A 122 -6.65 4.56 0.43
CA THR A 122 -6.23 4.16 1.77
C THR A 122 -5.84 2.69 1.76
N LEU A 123 -4.56 2.41 1.99
CA LEU A 123 -4.03 1.07 2.27
C LEU A 123 -4.25 0.75 3.75
N THR A 124 -4.69 -0.47 4.05
CA THR A 124 -4.78 -1.01 5.41
C THR A 124 -4.00 -2.30 5.51
N ALA A 125 -3.08 -2.38 6.46
CA ALA A 125 -2.39 -3.60 6.87
C ALA A 125 -3.10 -4.18 8.10
N ARG A 126 -3.41 -5.47 8.09
CA ARG A 126 -4.02 -6.18 9.21
C ARG A 126 -3.22 -7.42 9.57
N ASP A 127 -2.90 -7.59 10.84
CA ASP A 127 -2.29 -8.81 11.36
C ASP A 127 -3.32 -9.97 11.47
N PRO A 128 -2.88 -11.24 11.61
CA PRO A 128 -3.77 -12.38 11.80
C PRO A 128 -4.69 -12.29 13.03
N GLU A 129 -4.25 -11.60 14.07
CA GLU A 129 -4.93 -11.40 15.35
C GLU A 129 -6.00 -10.28 15.29
N GLY A 130 -6.06 -9.55 14.18
CA GLY A 130 -7.06 -8.55 13.86
C GLY A 130 -6.69 -7.09 14.15
N ALA A 131 -5.50 -6.75 14.68
CA ALA A 131 -5.09 -5.35 14.77
C ALA A 131 -4.62 -4.83 13.40
N SER A 132 -4.71 -3.51 13.21
CA SER A 132 -4.51 -2.91 11.89
C SER A 132 -3.98 -1.49 11.96
N ALA A 133 -3.28 -1.09 10.91
CA ALA A 133 -2.89 0.29 10.64
C ALA A 133 -3.20 0.66 9.18
N SER A 134 -3.40 1.95 8.93
CA SER A 134 -3.77 2.45 7.60
C SER A 134 -2.97 3.70 7.23
N VAL A 135 -2.75 3.87 5.94
CA VAL A 135 -2.14 5.07 5.35
C VAL A 135 -2.93 5.49 4.11
N THR A 136 -3.11 6.79 3.94
CA THR A 136 -3.77 7.37 2.76
C THR A 136 -2.72 8.05 1.88
N PHE A 137 -2.76 7.78 0.59
CA PHE A 137 -1.89 8.38 -0.42
C PHE A 137 -2.70 8.76 -1.66
N THR A 138 -2.18 9.68 -2.46
CA THR A 138 -2.81 10.12 -3.71
C THR A 138 -2.25 9.33 -4.89
N VAL A 139 -3.12 8.72 -5.69
CA VAL A 139 -2.75 8.14 -6.99
C VAL A 139 -2.99 9.19 -8.06
N ILE A 140 -2.00 9.40 -8.93
CA ILE A 140 -2.07 10.40 -10.00
C ILE A 140 -1.85 9.70 -11.34
N GLY A 141 -2.87 9.75 -12.21
CA GLY A 141 -2.79 9.38 -13.61
C GLY A 141 -2.52 10.60 -14.48
N ALA A 142 -1.54 10.50 -15.38
CA ALA A 142 -1.18 11.58 -16.30
C ALA A 142 -1.93 11.51 -17.65
N GLY A 143 -2.75 10.47 -17.87
CA GLY A 143 -3.25 10.11 -19.19
C GLY A 143 -2.15 9.62 -20.14
N LEU A 144 -2.53 9.31 -21.37
CA LEU A 144 -1.61 9.04 -22.47
C LEU A 144 -1.34 10.36 -23.21
N PRO A 145 -0.09 10.87 -23.24
CA PRO A 145 0.23 12.02 -24.07
C PRO A 145 -0.14 11.74 -25.53
N GLY A 146 -0.87 12.65 -26.17
CA GLY A 146 -1.32 12.50 -27.56
C GLY A 146 -2.63 11.72 -27.74
N ASP A 147 -3.19 11.09 -26.71
CA ASP A 147 -4.53 10.49 -26.74
C ASP A 147 -5.55 11.60 -26.47
N PHE A 148 -5.89 12.34 -27.52
CA PHE A 148 -6.70 13.55 -27.43
C PHE A 148 -8.20 13.24 -27.35
N ASN A 149 -8.60 12.07 -27.85
CA ASN A 149 -9.99 11.60 -27.80
C ASN A 149 -10.30 10.75 -26.54
N GLY A 150 -9.28 10.31 -25.81
CA GLY A 150 -9.38 9.54 -24.56
C GLY A 150 -9.70 8.05 -24.77
N ASP A 151 -9.51 7.52 -25.97
CA ASP A 151 -9.87 6.14 -26.32
C ASP A 151 -8.84 5.10 -25.85
N GLY A 152 -7.71 5.54 -25.29
CA GLY A 152 -6.65 4.66 -24.80
C GLY A 152 -5.60 4.32 -25.84
N ALA A 153 -5.64 4.90 -27.04
CA ALA A 153 -4.62 4.76 -28.06
C ALA A 153 -4.25 6.13 -28.62
N VAL A 154 -2.98 6.30 -28.99
CA VAL A 154 -2.51 7.48 -29.74
C VAL A 154 -2.45 7.07 -31.21
N ASN A 155 -3.45 7.45 -31.99
CA ASN A 155 -3.63 6.93 -33.34
C ASN A 155 -4.12 8.01 -34.33
N PHE A 156 -4.61 7.59 -35.50
CA PHE A 156 -5.05 8.52 -36.55
C PHE A 156 -6.27 9.37 -36.14
N ASP A 157 -7.12 8.88 -35.25
CA ASP A 157 -8.25 9.66 -34.72
C ASP A 157 -7.74 10.84 -33.88
N ASP A 158 -6.68 10.63 -33.09
CA ASP A 158 -6.00 11.73 -32.38
C ASP A 158 -5.26 12.66 -33.32
N PHE A 159 -4.66 12.12 -34.39
CA PHE A 159 -4.04 12.96 -35.42
C PHE A 159 -5.06 13.89 -36.06
N PHE A 160 -6.27 13.42 -36.35
CA PHE A 160 -7.32 14.29 -36.89
C PHE A 160 -7.77 15.34 -35.89
N ALA A 161 -7.85 15.00 -34.60
CA ALA A 161 -8.12 15.97 -33.54
C ALA A 161 -7.02 17.05 -33.47
N PHE A 162 -5.75 16.64 -33.50
CA PHE A 162 -4.59 17.53 -33.51
C PHE A 162 -4.56 18.43 -34.75
N ALA A 163 -4.73 17.86 -35.95
CA ALA A 163 -4.72 18.60 -37.21
C ALA A 163 -5.83 19.66 -37.25
N GLY A 164 -6.98 19.41 -36.61
CA GLY A 164 -8.06 20.39 -36.47
C GLY A 164 -7.68 21.61 -35.62
N ALA A 165 -6.72 21.49 -34.72
CA ALA A 165 -6.22 22.56 -33.86
C ALA A 165 -4.90 23.19 -34.37
N PHE A 166 -4.30 22.64 -35.41
CA PHE A 166 -3.00 23.09 -35.91
C PHE A 166 -3.02 24.55 -36.39
N GLY A 167 -2.03 25.33 -35.99
CA GLY A 167 -1.90 26.76 -36.26
C GLY A 167 -2.70 27.67 -35.31
N THR A 168 -3.47 27.10 -34.37
CA THR A 168 -4.11 27.89 -33.31
C THR A 168 -3.08 28.37 -32.27
N GLY A 169 -3.43 29.39 -31.50
CA GLY A 169 -2.55 29.92 -30.46
C GLY A 169 -3.31 30.56 -29.31
N GLN A 170 -2.65 30.66 -28.17
CA GLN A 170 -3.23 31.10 -26.91
C GLN A 170 -3.93 32.46 -27.06
N GLY A 171 -5.17 32.54 -26.58
CA GLY A 171 -6.01 33.74 -26.68
C GLY A 171 -6.72 33.91 -28.03
N GLY A 172 -6.44 33.07 -29.02
CA GLY A 172 -7.17 32.99 -30.28
C GLY A 172 -8.40 32.08 -30.22
N PRO A 173 -9.37 32.26 -31.14
CA PRO A 173 -10.50 31.34 -31.25
C PRO A 173 -10.02 29.94 -31.63
N GLY A 174 -10.57 28.91 -30.96
CA GLY A 174 -10.30 27.50 -31.26
C GLY A 174 -9.02 26.94 -30.64
N PHE A 175 -8.23 27.72 -29.90
CA PHE A 175 -7.09 27.19 -29.16
C PHE A 175 -7.55 26.31 -28.00
N ASP A 176 -7.03 25.09 -27.95
CA ASP A 176 -7.15 24.15 -26.83
C ASP A 176 -5.75 23.73 -26.42
N ALA A 177 -5.39 24.06 -25.18
CA ALA A 177 -4.06 23.83 -24.61
C ALA A 177 -3.70 22.33 -24.50
N ARG A 178 -4.64 21.41 -24.71
CA ARG A 178 -4.33 19.98 -24.78
C ARG A 178 -3.49 19.63 -26.01
N PHE A 179 -3.61 20.37 -27.10
CA PHE A 179 -2.84 20.14 -28.34
C PHE A 179 -1.48 20.87 -28.36
N ASP A 180 -1.27 21.82 -27.44
CA ASP A 180 0.01 22.51 -27.19
C ASP A 180 0.82 21.67 -26.17
N MET A 181 1.49 20.63 -26.67
CA MET A 181 2.18 19.61 -25.89
C MET A 181 3.48 20.12 -25.30
N ASP A 182 4.15 21.09 -25.94
CA ASP A 182 5.38 21.70 -25.44
C ASP A 182 5.13 22.93 -24.55
N ARG A 183 3.88 23.44 -24.53
CA ARG A 183 3.40 24.60 -23.77
C ARG A 183 4.01 25.92 -24.24
N SER A 184 4.30 26.04 -25.53
CA SER A 184 4.79 27.27 -26.19
C SER A 184 3.70 28.33 -26.34
N GLY A 185 2.42 27.96 -26.18
CA GLY A 185 1.26 28.82 -26.43
C GLY A 185 0.79 28.78 -27.89
N ARG A 186 1.32 27.86 -28.71
CA ARG A 186 0.89 27.60 -30.09
C ARG A 186 0.70 26.10 -30.28
N VAL A 187 -0.10 25.73 -31.29
CA VAL A 187 -0.19 24.34 -31.76
C VAL A 187 0.50 24.29 -33.11
N ASP A 188 1.73 23.78 -33.17
CA ASP A 188 2.53 23.78 -34.40
C ASP A 188 3.38 22.51 -34.60
N LEU A 189 4.45 22.60 -35.41
CA LEU A 189 5.27 21.45 -35.76
C LEU A 189 6.04 20.90 -34.56
N ASP A 190 6.37 21.72 -33.57
CA ASP A 190 7.08 21.26 -32.37
C ASP A 190 6.17 20.36 -31.53
N ASP A 191 4.88 20.70 -31.41
CA ASP A 191 3.87 19.82 -30.81
C ASP A 191 3.63 18.54 -31.62
N PHE A 192 3.66 18.65 -32.95
CA PHE A 192 3.50 17.48 -33.81
C PHE A 192 4.62 16.46 -33.58
N PHE A 193 5.86 16.89 -33.33
CA PHE A 193 6.95 15.96 -33.00
C PHE A 193 6.70 15.25 -31.67
N LEU A 194 6.19 15.95 -30.65
CA LEU A 194 5.81 15.33 -29.37
C LEU A 194 4.65 14.34 -29.53
N PHE A 195 3.65 14.67 -30.35
CA PHE A 195 2.58 13.75 -30.71
C PHE A 195 3.13 12.52 -31.44
N ALA A 196 4.01 12.71 -32.42
CA ALA A 196 4.62 11.62 -33.20
C ALA A 196 5.46 10.67 -32.32
N GLU A 197 6.14 11.18 -31.29
CA GLU A 197 6.83 10.34 -30.29
C GLU A 197 5.89 9.46 -29.47
N ALA A 198 4.63 9.89 -29.32
CA ALA A 198 3.59 9.15 -28.65
C ALA A 198 2.77 8.26 -29.60
N PHE A 199 2.83 8.49 -30.92
CA PHE A 199 2.01 7.78 -31.90
C PHE A 199 2.22 6.26 -31.87
N GLY A 200 1.11 5.53 -31.95
CA GLY A 200 1.07 4.07 -31.85
C GLY A 200 1.16 3.52 -30.43
N ARG A 201 1.28 4.38 -29.40
CA ARG A 201 1.15 3.93 -28.00
C ARG A 201 -0.30 3.54 -27.73
N VAL A 202 -0.47 2.43 -27.02
CA VAL A 202 -1.78 1.94 -26.57
C VAL A 202 -1.67 1.65 -25.08
N GLY A 203 -2.67 2.07 -24.33
CA GLY A 203 -2.83 1.73 -22.93
C GLY A 203 -2.95 0.23 -22.77
N LYS A 204 -2.06 -0.37 -21.98
CA LYS A 204 -2.11 -1.80 -21.65
C LYS A 204 -2.84 -2.06 -20.36
#